data_AF-A0A7S3XSW7-F1
#
_entry.id   AF-A0A7S3XSW7-F1
#
_cell.length_a   1.000
_cell.length_b   1.000
_cell.length_c   1.000
_cell.angle_alpha   90.00
_cell.angle_beta   90.00
_cell.angle_gamma   90.00
#
_symmetry.space_group_name_H-M   'P 1'
#
loop_
_entity.id
_entity.type
_entity.pdbx_description
1 polymer ?
#
loop_
_entity_poly.entity_id
_entity_poly.type
_entity_poly.pdbx_seq_one_letter_code
_entity_poly.pdbx_strand_id
1 'polypeptide(L)'
;GHGGGPHGAGAPAGFRIAFLSQQQFKSFNLPYQLGYDAACAEDGLETGCGAGRFETPADADTTAYPVIPGDVIIIATDGLFDNVELDEICRIATGWEEEWFGGAMRQLGEPAHGAAADLADRLCQRARELSLDDYIDSPFAVLAKENDIMWGGGMPDDCTVLAIRVVKKKQTL
;
A
#
# COMPACT_ATOMS: atom_id res chain seq x y z
N GLY A 1 -41.00 -23.33 -26.99
CA GLY A 1 -39.58 -23.03 -27.19
C GLY A 1 -39.38 -21.54 -27.24
N HIS A 2 -38.48 -21.02 -26.41
CA HIS A 2 -37.59 -19.90 -26.71
C HIS A 2 -36.53 -19.92 -25.61
N GLY A 3 -35.31 -20.27 -26.02
CA GLY A 3 -34.17 -20.45 -25.14
C GLY A 3 -33.62 -19.10 -24.72
N GLY A 4 -33.45 -18.90 -23.41
CA GLY A 4 -32.51 -17.94 -22.87
C GLY A 4 -31.11 -18.54 -22.98
N GLY A 5 -30.28 -17.94 -23.83
CA GLY A 5 -28.86 -18.26 -23.96
C GLY A 5 -28.07 -18.00 -22.68
N PRO A 6 -26.82 -18.50 -22.61
CA PRO A 6 -26.07 -18.59 -21.38
C PRO A 6 -25.72 -17.20 -20.85
N HIS A 7 -25.90 -17.03 -19.55
CA HIS A 7 -25.32 -15.94 -18.77
C HIS A 7 -23.85 -15.78 -19.17
N GLY A 8 -23.50 -14.59 -19.65
CA GLY A 8 -22.13 -14.25 -20.00
C GLY A 8 -21.21 -14.57 -18.83
N ALA A 9 -20.14 -15.31 -19.11
CA ALA A 9 -19.03 -15.47 -18.19
C ALA A 9 -18.57 -14.07 -17.79
N GLY A 10 -18.79 -13.72 -16.52
CA GLY A 10 -18.40 -12.42 -15.98
C GLY A 10 -16.92 -12.18 -16.25
N ALA A 11 -16.57 -10.96 -16.64
CA ALA A 11 -15.20 -10.50 -16.59
C ALA A 11 -14.59 -10.90 -15.22
N PRO A 12 -13.32 -11.32 -15.15
CA PRO A 12 -12.70 -11.60 -13.87
C PRO A 12 -12.91 -10.37 -12.98
N ALA A 13 -13.51 -10.58 -11.81
CA ALA A 13 -13.66 -9.49 -10.86
C ALA A 13 -12.26 -8.99 -10.52
N GLY A 14 -12.01 -7.69 -10.72
CA GLY A 14 -10.73 -7.07 -10.39
C GLY A 14 -10.35 -7.26 -8.93
N PHE A 15 -9.10 -6.96 -8.60
CA PHE A 15 -8.62 -7.05 -7.22
C PHE A 15 -9.47 -6.20 -6.28
N ARG A 16 -9.62 -6.70 -5.06
CA ARG A 16 -10.27 -6.02 -3.95
C ARG A 16 -9.38 -6.17 -2.72
N ILE A 17 -9.49 -5.24 -1.80
CA ILE A 17 -8.76 -5.30 -0.53
C ILE A 17 -9.31 -6.46 0.31
N ALA A 18 -8.50 -7.50 0.48
CA ALA A 18 -8.80 -8.63 1.37
C ALA A 18 -8.33 -8.36 2.81
N PHE A 19 -7.28 -7.53 2.95
CA PHE A 19 -6.69 -7.11 4.22
C PHE A 19 -6.00 -5.76 4.05
N LEU A 20 -6.12 -4.90 5.06
CA LEU A 20 -5.39 -3.64 5.20
C LEU A 20 -4.92 -3.53 6.66
N SER A 21 -3.63 -3.27 6.86
CA SER A 21 -3.08 -3.07 8.21
C SER A 21 -3.64 -1.79 8.84
N GLN A 22 -3.88 -1.83 10.15
CA GLN A 22 -4.19 -0.62 10.90
C GLN A 22 -2.94 0.26 10.97
N GLN A 23 -3.10 1.56 10.72
CA GLN A 23 -2.02 2.52 10.96
C GLN A 23 -1.95 2.87 12.45
N GLN A 24 -0.75 2.95 13.01
CA GLN A 24 -0.53 3.26 14.43
C GLN A 24 -0.15 4.74 14.58
N PHE A 25 -1.01 5.54 15.21
CA PHE A 25 -0.80 6.98 15.41
C PHE A 25 -0.97 7.40 16.88
N LYS A 26 -0.24 8.43 17.29
CA LYS A 26 -0.47 9.17 18.55
C LYS A 26 -1.49 10.29 18.36
N SER A 27 -1.41 10.96 17.22
CA SER A 27 -2.31 12.01 16.74
C SER A 27 -2.23 12.10 15.22
N PHE A 28 -3.06 12.93 14.60
CA PHE A 28 -2.99 13.19 13.17
C PHE A 28 -1.55 13.54 12.73
N ASN A 29 -1.08 12.86 11.68
CA ASN A 29 0.27 12.99 11.14
C ASN A 29 1.41 12.85 12.18
N LEU A 30 1.17 12.08 13.24
CA LEU A 30 2.17 11.74 14.26
C LEU A 30 2.17 10.21 14.46
N PRO A 31 2.84 9.46 13.57
CA PRO A 31 2.88 8.01 13.65
C PRO A 31 3.67 7.53 14.87
N TYR A 32 3.39 6.29 15.25
CA TYR A 32 4.27 5.54 16.13
C TYR A 32 5.63 5.40 15.44
N GLN A 33 6.71 5.65 16.17
CA GLN A 33 8.06 5.72 15.62
C GLN A 33 9.09 5.25 16.63
N LEU A 34 10.01 4.42 16.14
CA LEU A 34 11.23 4.11 16.87
C LEU A 34 12.20 5.27 16.71
N GLY A 35 12.92 5.63 17.76
CA GLY A 35 13.89 6.71 17.68
C GLY A 35 14.88 6.72 18.83
N TYR A 36 15.85 7.62 18.71
CA TYR A 36 16.90 7.82 19.69
C TYR A 36 17.15 9.32 19.85
N ASP A 37 17.15 9.79 21.09
CA ASP A 37 17.47 11.17 21.44
C ASP A 37 18.61 11.17 22.45
N ALA A 38 19.77 11.69 22.04
CA ALA A 38 20.97 11.71 22.86
C ALA A 38 20.80 12.60 24.10
N ALA A 39 20.02 13.67 24.02
CA ALA A 39 19.75 14.53 25.18
C ALA A 39 18.95 13.78 26.26
N CYS A 40 18.12 12.83 25.85
CA CYS A 40 17.37 11.97 26.76
C CYS A 40 18.21 10.86 27.39
N ALA A 41 19.38 10.54 26.83
CA ALA A 41 20.28 9.49 27.32
C ALA A 41 21.26 10.01 28.40
N GLU A 42 21.58 11.31 28.39
CA GLU A 42 22.55 11.95 29.29
C GLU A 42 21.99 12.23 30.69
N ASP A 43 20.66 12.32 30.85
CA ASP A 43 20.03 12.64 32.14
C ASP A 43 20.00 11.46 33.14
N GLY A 44 20.58 10.30 32.80
CA GLY A 44 20.85 9.19 33.72
C GLY A 44 19.62 8.57 34.39
N LEU A 45 18.43 9.02 34.02
CA LEU A 45 17.16 8.53 34.52
C LEU A 45 16.72 7.40 33.59
N GLU A 46 16.87 6.15 34.03
CA GLU A 46 16.26 4.97 33.36
C GLU A 46 14.73 5.14 33.14
N THR A 47 14.15 6.18 33.75
CA THR A 47 12.73 6.53 33.69
C THR A 47 12.53 8.04 33.58
N GLY A 48 12.73 8.67 32.42
CA GLY A 48 11.98 9.91 32.15
C GLY A 48 12.65 11.05 31.42
N CYS A 49 13.29 10.79 30.29
CA CYS A 49 13.36 11.76 29.19
C CYS A 49 13.03 10.96 27.93
N GLY A 50 11.90 11.23 27.27
CA GLY A 50 11.49 10.49 26.06
C GLY A 50 10.50 9.31 26.24
N ALA A 51 10.05 9.01 27.46
CA ALA A 51 9.09 7.91 27.78
C ALA A 51 7.68 8.01 27.14
N GLY A 52 7.48 8.91 26.18
CA GLY A 52 6.28 8.98 25.33
C GLY A 52 6.54 9.56 23.94
N ARG A 53 7.80 9.84 23.58
CA ARG A 53 8.16 10.39 22.26
C ARG A 53 8.38 9.30 21.22
N PHE A 54 9.01 8.20 21.62
CA PHE A 54 9.31 7.07 20.74
C PHE A 54 8.72 5.79 21.31
N GLU A 55 8.34 4.90 20.40
CA GLU A 55 7.89 3.56 20.68
C GLU A 55 9.08 2.62 20.80
N THR A 56 8.81 1.43 21.33
CA THR A 56 9.73 0.32 21.38
C THR A 56 9.27 -0.79 20.42
N PRO A 57 10.13 -1.77 20.07
CA PRO A 57 9.68 -2.93 19.31
C PRO A 57 8.53 -3.72 19.96
N ALA A 58 8.30 -3.56 21.26
CA ALA A 58 7.18 -4.21 21.96
C ALA A 58 5.82 -3.57 21.66
N ASP A 59 5.80 -2.35 21.10
CA ASP A 59 4.59 -1.60 20.73
C ASP A 59 4.14 -1.89 19.28
N ALA A 60 4.89 -2.72 18.55
CA ALA A 60 4.59 -3.09 17.18
C ALA A 60 3.29 -3.91 17.09
N ASP A 61 2.40 -3.53 16.18
CA ASP A 61 1.26 -4.38 15.83
C ASP A 61 1.73 -5.54 14.95
N THR A 62 1.40 -6.77 15.37
CA THR A 62 1.78 -7.99 14.65
C THR A 62 0.53 -8.75 14.22
N THR A 63 0.39 -8.95 12.92
CA THR A 63 -0.73 -9.70 12.34
C THR A 63 -0.22 -10.76 11.35
N ALA A 64 -0.93 -11.87 11.27
CA ALA A 64 -0.72 -12.90 10.25
C ALA A 64 -1.98 -13.04 9.38
N TYR A 65 -1.80 -13.07 8.07
CA TYR A 65 -2.90 -13.21 7.12
C TYR A 65 -2.62 -14.37 6.14
N PRO A 66 -3.58 -15.30 5.93
CA PRO A 66 -3.39 -16.39 4.99
C PRO A 66 -3.42 -15.87 3.55
N VAL A 67 -2.45 -16.31 2.73
CA VAL A 67 -2.36 -15.93 1.31
C VAL A 67 -2.53 -17.12 0.39
N ILE A 68 -3.07 -16.88 -0.80
CA ILE A 68 -3.24 -17.87 -1.86
C ILE A 68 -2.52 -17.44 -3.15
N PRO A 69 -2.15 -18.39 -4.02
CA PRO A 69 -1.55 -18.05 -5.31
C PRO A 69 -2.45 -17.12 -6.13
N GLY A 70 -1.90 -16.03 -6.63
CA GLY A 70 -2.62 -14.97 -7.32
C GLY A 70 -2.85 -13.72 -6.46
N ASP A 71 -2.71 -13.81 -5.14
CA ASP A 71 -2.77 -12.63 -4.28
C ASP A 71 -1.63 -11.65 -4.58
N VAL A 72 -1.94 -10.37 -4.48
CA VAL A 72 -0.98 -9.27 -4.57
C VAL A 72 -0.88 -8.61 -3.21
N ILE A 73 0.34 -8.49 -2.69
CA ILE A 73 0.64 -7.85 -1.43
C ILE A 73 1.41 -6.57 -1.77
N ILE A 74 0.90 -5.45 -1.26
CA ILE A 74 1.54 -4.13 -1.37
C ILE A 74 1.93 -3.73 0.04
N ILE A 75 3.22 -3.46 0.21
CA ILE A 75 3.79 -2.87 1.42
C ILE A 75 4.37 -1.54 0.99
N ALA A 76 4.00 -0.44 1.63
CA ALA A 76 4.43 0.88 1.22
C ALA A 76 4.57 1.83 2.40
N THR A 77 5.30 2.92 2.21
CA THR A 77 5.24 4.08 3.09
C THR A 77 3.92 4.81 2.94
N ASP A 78 3.60 5.67 3.91
CA ASP A 78 2.46 6.59 3.89
C ASP A 78 2.43 7.47 2.65
N GLY A 79 3.58 7.87 2.07
CA GLY A 79 3.61 8.60 0.80
C GLY A 79 2.77 8.01 -0.35
N LEU A 80 2.52 6.69 -0.38
CA LEU A 80 1.52 6.08 -1.29
C LEU A 80 0.09 6.34 -0.81
N PHE A 81 -0.22 5.95 0.43
CA PHE A 81 -1.58 5.92 0.96
C PHE A 81 -2.14 7.31 1.28
N ASP A 82 -1.28 8.29 1.54
CA ASP A 82 -1.63 9.69 1.72
C ASP A 82 -2.10 10.33 0.42
N ASN A 83 -1.70 9.79 -0.74
CA ASN A 83 -1.91 10.39 -2.05
C ASN A 83 -2.79 9.57 -2.99
N VAL A 84 -2.91 8.26 -2.82
CA VAL A 84 -3.65 7.37 -3.73
C VAL A 84 -4.74 6.62 -2.98
N GLU A 85 -5.98 6.77 -3.47
CA GLU A 85 -7.13 6.03 -2.95
C GLU A 85 -6.98 4.51 -3.11
N LEU A 86 -7.45 3.73 -2.14
CA LEU A 86 -7.34 2.27 -2.14
C LEU A 86 -7.98 1.63 -3.38
N ASP A 87 -9.11 2.17 -3.84
CA ASP A 87 -9.80 1.70 -5.05
C ASP A 87 -8.95 1.96 -6.31
N GLU A 88 -8.21 3.06 -6.35
CA GLU A 88 -7.28 3.36 -7.45
C GLU A 88 -6.08 2.40 -7.42
N ILE A 89 -5.54 2.09 -6.24
CA ILE A 89 -4.50 1.04 -6.07
C ILE A 89 -5.01 -0.31 -6.61
N CYS A 90 -6.22 -0.73 -6.23
CA CYS A 90 -6.85 -1.95 -6.73
C CYS A 90 -7.02 -1.94 -8.26
N ARG A 91 -7.43 -0.80 -8.84
CA ARG A 91 -7.59 -0.63 -10.29
C ARG A 91 -6.26 -0.75 -11.02
N ILE A 92 -5.20 -0.11 -10.53
CA ILE A 92 -3.86 -0.20 -11.10
C ILE A 92 -3.35 -1.64 -11.04
N ALA A 93 -3.46 -2.30 -9.89
CA ALA A 93 -3.06 -3.69 -9.72
C ALA A 93 -3.85 -4.63 -10.63
N THR A 94 -5.16 -4.39 -10.83
CA THR A 94 -5.99 -5.20 -11.72
C THR A 94 -5.52 -5.10 -13.17
N GLY A 95 -5.32 -3.87 -13.67
CA GLY A 95 -4.82 -3.67 -15.03
C GLY A 95 -3.43 -4.28 -15.24
N TRP A 96 -2.55 -4.14 -14.25
CA TRP A 96 -1.24 -4.78 -14.23
C TRP A 96 -1.34 -6.31 -14.30
N GLU A 97 -2.21 -6.94 -13.50
CA GLU A 97 -2.38 -8.40 -13.49
C GLU A 97 -2.91 -8.92 -14.82
N GLU A 98 -3.88 -8.24 -15.41
CA GLU A 98 -4.42 -8.57 -16.73
C GLU A 98 -3.36 -8.45 -17.82
N GLU A 99 -2.55 -7.39 -17.78
CA GLU A 99 -1.48 -7.14 -18.74
C GLU A 99 -0.37 -8.20 -18.68
N TRP A 100 0.12 -8.50 -17.47
CA TRP A 100 1.25 -9.41 -17.26
C TRP A 100 0.86 -10.90 -17.23
N PHE A 101 -0.33 -11.24 -16.74
CA PHE A 101 -0.74 -12.63 -16.47
C PHE A 101 -2.03 -13.05 -17.18
N GLY A 102 -2.87 -12.10 -17.61
CA GLY A 102 -4.12 -12.35 -18.33
C GLY A 102 -4.02 -12.36 -19.88
N GLY A 103 -3.00 -11.70 -20.45
CA GLY A 103 -2.90 -11.40 -21.89
C GLY A 103 -1.74 -12.04 -22.67
N ALA A 104 -1.45 -11.47 -23.85
CA ALA A 104 -0.48 -11.96 -24.84
C ALA A 104 0.97 -12.07 -24.32
N MET A 105 1.34 -11.35 -23.25
CA MET A 105 2.67 -11.47 -22.61
C MET A 105 2.97 -12.89 -22.13
N ARG A 106 1.95 -13.70 -21.81
CA ARG A 106 2.11 -15.12 -21.50
C ARG A 106 2.74 -15.93 -22.67
N GLN A 107 2.56 -15.48 -23.91
CA GLN A 107 3.06 -16.18 -25.11
C GLN A 107 4.52 -15.88 -25.44
N LEU A 108 5.10 -14.81 -24.88
CA LEU A 108 6.48 -14.39 -25.20
C LEU A 108 7.55 -15.09 -24.36
N GLY A 109 7.19 -16.01 -23.46
CA GLY A 109 8.14 -16.91 -22.80
C GLY A 109 9.17 -16.25 -21.88
N GLU A 110 9.16 -14.92 -21.77
CA GLU A 110 9.97 -14.18 -20.82
C GLU A 110 9.56 -14.57 -19.40
N PRO A 111 10.51 -14.88 -18.50
CA PRO A 111 10.21 -14.95 -17.08
C PRO A 111 9.49 -13.66 -16.68
N ALA A 112 8.50 -13.72 -15.78
CA ALA A 112 7.88 -12.54 -15.17
C ALA A 112 8.87 -11.73 -14.28
N HIS A 113 10.17 -11.74 -14.63
CA HIS A 113 11.19 -10.86 -14.08
C HIS A 113 10.80 -9.42 -14.40
N GLY A 114 10.66 -8.61 -13.35
CA GLY A 114 10.29 -7.20 -13.48
C GLY A 114 8.80 -6.92 -13.38
N ALA A 115 7.90 -7.91 -13.47
CA ALA A 115 6.46 -7.66 -13.33
C ALA A 115 6.15 -6.99 -11.97
N ALA A 116 6.68 -7.52 -10.88
CA ALA A 116 6.50 -6.91 -9.56
C ALA A 116 7.13 -5.51 -9.45
N ALA A 117 8.29 -5.30 -10.09
CA ALA A 117 8.92 -3.98 -10.11
C ALA A 117 8.07 -2.96 -10.88
N ASP A 118 7.50 -3.35 -12.02
CA ASP A 118 6.59 -2.52 -12.81
C ASP A 118 5.32 -2.13 -12.01
N LEU A 119 4.75 -3.03 -11.20
CA LEU A 119 3.64 -2.66 -10.32
C LEU A 119 4.07 -1.63 -9.27
N ALA A 120 5.24 -1.82 -8.64
CA ALA A 120 5.76 -0.87 -7.67
C ALA A 120 6.02 0.50 -8.31
N ASP A 121 6.61 0.54 -9.50
CA ASP A 121 6.88 1.76 -10.26
C ASP A 121 5.59 2.49 -10.64
N ARG A 122 4.56 1.79 -11.13
CA ARG A 122 3.25 2.37 -11.46
C ARG A 122 2.60 3.03 -10.24
N LEU A 123 2.68 2.38 -9.07
CA LEU A 123 2.12 2.91 -7.83
C LEU A 123 2.91 4.12 -7.33
N CYS A 124 4.24 4.05 -7.31
CA CYS A 124 5.10 5.19 -6.94
C CYS A 124 4.90 6.38 -7.88
N GLN A 125 4.80 6.14 -9.19
CA GLN A 125 4.56 7.20 -10.17
C GLN A 125 3.20 7.86 -9.92
N ARG A 126 2.15 7.06 -9.71
CA ARG A 126 0.82 7.60 -9.44
C ARG A 126 0.78 8.42 -8.14
N ALA A 127 1.41 7.92 -7.08
CA ALA A 127 1.55 8.65 -5.82
C ALA A 127 2.26 9.98 -6.03
N ARG A 128 3.37 9.99 -6.77
CA ARG A 128 4.12 11.22 -7.08
C ARG A 128 3.27 12.22 -7.86
N GLU A 129 2.54 11.78 -8.88
CA GLU A 129 1.67 12.66 -9.67
C GLU A 129 0.63 13.34 -8.79
N LEU A 130 -0.05 12.58 -7.93
CA LEU A 130 -1.10 13.10 -7.04
C LEU A 130 -0.53 13.91 -5.87
N SER A 131 0.66 13.57 -5.37
CA SER A 131 1.33 14.33 -4.30
C SER A 131 1.67 15.77 -4.68
N LEU A 132 1.76 16.05 -5.99
CA LEU A 132 2.08 17.36 -6.54
C LEU A 132 0.86 18.05 -7.16
N ASP A 133 -0.34 17.46 -7.02
CA ASP A 133 -1.58 18.03 -7.52
C ASP A 133 -2.26 18.88 -6.43
N ASP A 134 -2.21 20.20 -6.58
CA ASP A 134 -2.80 21.14 -5.62
C ASP A 134 -4.34 21.27 -5.76
N TYR A 135 -4.94 20.66 -6.79
CA TYR A 135 -6.36 20.85 -7.12
C TYR A 135 -7.25 19.69 -6.67
N ILE A 136 -6.67 18.52 -6.42
CA ILE A 136 -7.39 17.33 -6.00
C ILE A 136 -7.03 17.05 -4.55
N ASP A 137 -8.03 17.03 -3.68
CA ASP A 137 -7.81 16.59 -2.30
C ASP A 137 -7.38 15.12 -2.30
N SER A 138 -6.16 14.91 -1.80
CA SER A 138 -5.62 13.59 -1.51
C SER A 138 -6.32 12.92 -0.31
N PRO A 139 -6.19 11.60 -0.13
CA PRO A 139 -6.62 10.92 1.10
C PRO A 139 -6.13 11.63 2.38
N PHE A 140 -4.89 12.10 2.39
CA PHE A 140 -4.34 12.90 3.50
C PHE A 140 -5.08 14.22 3.68
N ALA A 141 -5.35 14.96 2.60
CA ALA A 141 -6.09 16.22 2.66
C ALA A 141 -7.51 16.03 3.21
N VAL A 142 -8.17 14.95 2.83
CA VAL A 142 -9.49 14.58 3.36
C VAL A 142 -9.39 14.31 4.87
N LEU A 143 -8.45 13.46 5.29
CA LEU A 143 -8.25 13.13 6.70
C LEU A 143 -7.81 14.35 7.54
N ALA A 144 -7.02 15.26 6.98
CA ALA A 144 -6.63 16.50 7.62
C ALA A 144 -7.86 17.36 7.96
N LYS A 145 -8.79 17.50 7.00
CA LYS A 145 -10.04 18.25 7.21
C LYS A 145 -10.94 17.61 8.24
N GLU A 146 -11.00 16.28 8.28
CA GLU A 146 -11.71 15.53 9.32
C GLU A 146 -11.12 15.75 10.73
N ASN A 147 -9.85 16.16 10.80
CA ASN A 147 -9.14 16.52 12.03
C ASN A 147 -9.04 18.05 12.23
N ASP A 148 -9.94 18.83 11.62
CA ASP A 148 -10.02 20.30 11.70
C ASP A 148 -8.76 21.05 11.21
N ILE A 149 -7.96 20.40 10.34
CA ILE A 149 -6.77 20.98 9.73
C ILE A 149 -7.09 21.42 8.29
N MET A 150 -6.86 22.71 8.02
CA MET A 150 -7.05 23.28 6.69
C MET A 150 -5.87 22.91 5.78
N TRP A 151 -5.99 21.79 5.07
CA TRP A 151 -5.08 21.34 4.02
C TRP A 151 -5.84 21.11 2.71
N GLY A 152 -5.20 21.27 1.55
CA GLY A 152 -5.78 20.91 0.26
C GLY A 152 -4.70 20.42 -0.71
N GLY A 153 -5.11 19.63 -1.71
CA GLY A 153 -4.17 19.05 -2.68
C GLY A 153 -3.48 17.76 -2.19
N GLY A 154 -2.39 17.41 -2.86
CA GLY A 154 -1.48 16.31 -2.50
C GLY A 154 -0.64 16.57 -1.25
N MET A 155 0.04 15.53 -0.79
CA MET A 155 1.07 15.57 0.24
C MET A 155 2.43 15.15 -0.35
N PRO A 156 3.31 16.09 -0.71
CA PRO A 156 4.64 15.77 -1.21
C PRO A 156 5.47 15.02 -0.16
N ASP A 157 5.81 13.76 -0.44
CA ASP A 157 6.59 12.91 0.48
C ASP A 157 7.40 11.85 -0.26
N ASP A 158 8.33 11.21 0.45
CA ASP A 158 9.06 10.04 -0.05
C ASP A 158 8.11 8.83 -0.16
N CYS A 159 7.94 8.32 -1.38
CA CYS A 159 7.11 7.16 -1.65
C CYS A 159 7.98 5.92 -1.93
N THR A 160 7.87 4.90 -1.09
CA THR A 160 8.48 3.58 -1.31
C THR A 160 7.41 2.52 -1.38
N VAL A 161 7.45 1.67 -2.41
CA VAL A 161 6.52 0.55 -2.60
C VAL A 161 7.29 -0.76 -2.82
N LEU A 162 6.88 -1.79 -2.09
CA LEU A 162 7.24 -3.18 -2.32
C LEU A 162 5.99 -3.94 -2.79
N ALA A 163 6.04 -4.42 -4.03
CA ALA A 163 5.00 -5.26 -4.61
C ALA A 163 5.42 -6.73 -4.62
N ILE A 164 4.52 -7.61 -4.19
CA ILE A 164 4.73 -9.05 -4.15
C ILE A 164 3.51 -9.72 -4.77
N ARG A 165 3.74 -10.67 -5.67
CA ARG A 165 2.69 -11.56 -6.18
C ARG A 165 2.91 -12.97 -5.71
N VAL A 166 1.91 -13.54 -5.05
CA VAL A 166 1.98 -14.89 -4.50
C VAL A 166 1.89 -15.90 -5.64
N VAL A 167 2.87 -16.81 -5.72
CA VAL A 167 2.95 -17.85 -6.74
C VAL A 167 2.90 -19.24 -6.10
N LYS A 168 2.47 -20.25 -6.87
CA LYS A 168 2.54 -21.64 -6.42
C LYS A 168 4.00 -22.03 -6.18
N LYS A 169 4.26 -22.67 -5.04
CA LYS A 169 5.56 -23.30 -4.77
C LYS A 169 5.86 -24.29 -5.89
N LYS A 170 7.00 -24.14 -6.57
CA LYS A 170 7.48 -25.17 -7.50
C LYS A 170 7.72 -26.45 -6.68
N GLN A 171 7.04 -27.53 -7.03
CA GLN A 171 7.38 -28.84 -6.48
C GLN A 171 8.71 -29.25 -7.11
N THR A 172 9.75 -29.32 -6.30
CA THR A 172 11.00 -29.96 -6.69
C THR A 172 10.78 -31.46 -6.59
N LEU A 173 10.83 -32.16 -7.73
CA LEU A 173 10.87 -33.63 -7.79
C LEU A 173 12.23 -34.15 -7.31
#